data_AF-A0A1C6AKP3-F1
#
_entry.id   AF-A0A1C6AKP3-F1
#
_cell.length_a   1.000
_cell.length_b   1.000
_cell.length_c   1.000
_cell.angle_alpha   90.00
_cell.angle_beta   90.00
_cell.angle_gamma   90.00
#
_symmetry.space_group_name_H-M   'P 1'
#
loop_
_entity.id
_entity.type
_entity.pdbx_description
1 polymer ?
#
loop_
_entity_poly.entity_id
_entity_poly.type
_entity_poly.pdbx_seq_one_letter_code
_entity_poly.pdbx_strand_id
1 'polypeptide(L)'
;MQIDLDNPLCLDFIPRLELNGKTMLTSHGCSVVFNPCLPDGVINEAEAKWALEHYDLDTSYGWMIFRAAFPWTSKRRPEIKALSLTMEQQSCRVPGPHFKAHAPGDSFSFLHPVSGKKYTLTVQELEQQTISEKRYGSDRWFYPTHFTAMSYTLSPEPDSDVTICDCAEGDKPLEIAPCSDRYAPEARNDIACIGIIGGADGPIAIVCGDSSKEKLHAVCSSLHFEPVEGDIEWRIVFNIKSSNEMSLGLI
;
A
#
# COMPACT_ATOMS: atom_id res chain seq x y z
N MET A 1 5.43 -6.13 -7.71
CA MET A 1 5.92 -4.73 -7.58
C MET A 1 6.28 -4.10 -8.92
N GLN A 2 7.33 -4.53 -9.66
CA GLN A 2 7.62 -3.94 -10.98
C GLN A 2 6.57 -4.37 -12.04
N ILE A 3 6.20 -5.65 -12.05
CA ILE A 3 5.17 -6.17 -12.98
C ILE A 3 3.79 -5.55 -12.77
N ASP A 4 3.48 -5.10 -11.54
CA ASP A 4 2.20 -4.45 -11.22
C ASP A 4 2.20 -2.99 -11.68
N LEU A 5 3.36 -2.30 -11.61
CA LEU A 5 3.52 -0.95 -12.15
C LEU A 5 3.44 -0.92 -13.68
N ASP A 6 4.01 -1.92 -14.34
CA ASP A 6 4.04 -2.03 -15.79
C ASP A 6 2.75 -2.65 -16.34
N ASN A 7 1.83 -3.09 -15.47
CA ASN A 7 0.53 -3.61 -15.87
C ASN A 7 -0.40 -2.44 -16.21
N PRO A 8 -0.74 -2.21 -17.49
CA PRO A 8 -1.64 -1.12 -17.88
C PRO A 8 -3.07 -1.30 -17.34
N LEU A 9 -3.39 -2.47 -16.80
CA LEU A 9 -4.66 -2.80 -16.16
C LEU A 9 -4.61 -2.64 -14.64
N CYS A 10 -3.50 -2.18 -14.05
CA CYS A 10 -3.42 -1.79 -12.63
C CYS A 10 -3.85 -0.33 -12.46
N LEU A 11 -5.08 -0.03 -12.88
CA LEU A 11 -5.71 1.29 -12.79
C LEU A 11 -6.72 1.31 -11.64
N ASP A 12 -6.25 1.59 -10.43
CA ASP A 12 -7.13 1.81 -9.28
C ASP A 12 -7.60 3.26 -9.26
N PHE A 13 -8.88 3.47 -9.56
CA PHE A 13 -9.54 4.76 -9.39
C PHE A 13 -10.76 4.65 -8.49
N ILE A 14 -11.02 5.71 -7.73
CA ILE A 14 -12.23 5.88 -6.95
C ILE A 14 -13.19 6.73 -7.80
N PRO A 15 -14.35 6.19 -8.20
CA PRO A 15 -15.35 6.99 -8.89
C PRO A 15 -16.03 7.92 -7.89
N ARG A 16 -15.99 9.22 -8.17
CA ARG A 16 -16.72 10.26 -7.44
C ARG A 16 -17.83 10.79 -8.33
N LEU A 17 -19.08 10.50 -8.00
CA LEU A 17 -20.24 11.00 -8.72
C LEU A 17 -20.75 12.28 -8.05
N GLU A 18 -21.00 13.32 -8.84
CA GLU A 18 -21.65 14.54 -8.39
C GLU A 18 -22.98 14.73 -9.11
N LEU A 19 -24.04 14.92 -8.32
CA LEU A 19 -25.40 15.14 -8.79
C LEU A 19 -25.87 16.52 -8.32
N ASN A 20 -26.21 17.39 -9.27
CA ASN A 20 -26.70 18.75 -9.01
C ASN A 20 -25.79 19.55 -8.04
N GLY A 21 -24.46 19.42 -8.20
CA GLY A 21 -23.48 20.07 -7.32
C GLY A 21 -23.25 19.38 -5.98
N LYS A 22 -23.75 18.15 -5.78
CA LYS A 22 -23.56 17.39 -4.54
C LYS A 22 -22.89 16.05 -4.81
N THR A 23 -21.79 15.79 -4.10
CA THR A 23 -21.10 14.51 -4.13
C THR A 23 -22.00 13.41 -3.57
N MET A 24 -22.14 12.32 -4.32
CA MET A 24 -22.83 11.11 -3.89
C MET A 24 -21.85 10.13 -3.27
N LEU A 25 -22.29 9.44 -2.20
CA LEU A 25 -21.49 8.40 -1.58
C LEU A 25 -21.60 7.10 -2.37
N THR A 26 -20.45 6.50 -2.69
CA THR A 26 -20.38 5.17 -3.26
C THR A 26 -20.75 4.14 -2.19
N SER A 27 -21.67 3.23 -2.50
CA SER A 27 -22.05 2.14 -1.58
C SER A 27 -21.20 0.90 -1.77
N HIS A 28 -21.11 0.43 -3.00
CA HIS A 28 -20.35 -0.74 -3.38
C HIS A 28 -20.00 -0.65 -4.86
N GLY A 29 -19.00 -1.42 -5.26
CA GLY A 29 -18.63 -1.57 -6.65
C GLY A 29 -18.05 -2.95 -6.91
N CYS A 30 -17.89 -3.26 -8.19
CA CYS A 30 -17.19 -4.44 -8.65
C CYS A 30 -16.46 -4.09 -9.95
N SER A 31 -15.45 -4.89 -10.29
CA SER A 31 -14.74 -4.78 -11.55
C SER A 31 -14.51 -6.14 -12.17
N VAL A 32 -14.40 -6.14 -13.50
CA VAL A 32 -13.95 -7.27 -14.28
C VAL A 32 -12.89 -6.80 -15.26
N VAL A 33 -11.93 -7.66 -15.55
CA VAL A 33 -10.81 -7.37 -16.44
C VAL A 33 -10.82 -8.38 -17.58
N PHE A 34 -10.65 -7.89 -18.79
CA PHE A 34 -10.36 -8.71 -19.97
C PHE A 34 -8.96 -8.38 -20.46
N ASN A 35 -8.13 -9.41 -20.62
CA ASN A 35 -6.79 -9.27 -21.16
C ASN A 35 -6.59 -10.28 -22.30
N PRO A 36 -6.48 -9.81 -23.57
CA PRO A 36 -6.33 -10.70 -24.72
C PRO A 36 -4.99 -11.44 -24.73
N CYS A 37 -4.00 -11.00 -23.94
CA CYS A 37 -2.70 -11.63 -23.82
C CYS A 37 -2.68 -12.80 -22.82
N LEU A 38 -3.73 -12.98 -22.03
CA LEU A 38 -3.82 -14.06 -21.05
C LEU A 38 -4.65 -15.23 -21.60
N PRO A 39 -4.26 -16.48 -21.30
CA PRO A 39 -5.02 -17.65 -21.71
C PRO A 39 -6.41 -17.68 -21.05
N ASP A 40 -7.38 -18.24 -21.77
CA ASP A 40 -8.74 -18.45 -21.28
C ASP A 40 -8.73 -19.23 -19.95
N GLY A 41 -9.50 -18.77 -18.97
CA GLY A 41 -9.65 -19.42 -17.65
C GLY A 41 -8.68 -18.94 -16.56
N VAL A 42 -7.75 -18.02 -16.83
CA VAL A 42 -6.85 -17.46 -15.80
C VAL A 42 -7.37 -16.14 -15.23
N ILE A 43 -7.84 -15.21 -16.09
CA ILE A 43 -8.44 -13.90 -15.70
C ILE A 43 -9.66 -13.54 -16.54
N ASN A 44 -9.82 -14.12 -17.74
CA ASN A 44 -10.96 -13.88 -18.62
C ASN A 44 -12.18 -14.68 -18.16
N GLU A 45 -12.83 -14.22 -17.08
CA GLU A 45 -14.08 -14.77 -16.58
C GLU A 45 -15.22 -14.58 -17.60
N ALA A 46 -16.21 -15.47 -17.59
CA ALA A 46 -17.37 -15.38 -18.49
C ALA A 46 -18.10 -14.02 -18.39
N GLU A 47 -18.07 -13.40 -17.20
CA GLU A 47 -18.62 -12.06 -16.96
C GLU A 47 -17.91 -10.98 -17.78
N ALA A 48 -16.59 -11.05 -17.93
CA ALA A 48 -15.85 -10.12 -18.77
C ALA A 48 -16.30 -10.25 -20.23
N LYS A 49 -16.39 -11.47 -20.77
CA LYS A 49 -16.85 -11.70 -22.15
C LYS A 49 -18.27 -11.16 -22.39
N TRP A 50 -19.19 -11.39 -21.46
CA TRP A 50 -20.54 -10.82 -21.53
C TRP A 50 -20.56 -9.30 -21.52
N ALA A 51 -19.68 -8.67 -20.73
CA ALA A 51 -19.56 -7.22 -20.70
C ALA A 51 -19.00 -6.67 -22.03
N LEU A 52 -18.00 -7.33 -22.62
CA LEU A 52 -17.49 -6.94 -23.95
C LEU A 52 -18.59 -7.02 -25.01
N GLU A 53 -19.37 -8.09 -25.05
CA GLU A 53 -20.49 -8.25 -25.99
C GLU A 53 -21.57 -7.19 -25.77
N HIS A 54 -21.94 -6.92 -24.50
CA HIS A 54 -22.99 -5.96 -24.18
C HIS A 54 -22.63 -4.52 -24.58
N TYR A 55 -21.37 -4.14 -24.39
CA TYR A 55 -20.87 -2.80 -24.69
C TYR A 55 -20.20 -2.68 -26.06
N ASP A 56 -20.19 -3.75 -26.88
CA ASP A 56 -19.57 -3.81 -28.21
C ASP A 56 -18.08 -3.40 -28.18
N LEU A 57 -17.33 -3.95 -27.22
CA LEU A 57 -15.92 -3.63 -26.99
C LEU A 57 -14.99 -4.50 -27.84
N ASP A 58 -14.00 -3.89 -28.48
CA ASP A 58 -13.04 -4.58 -29.36
C ASP A 58 -12.12 -5.53 -28.56
N THR A 59 -12.24 -6.82 -28.85
CA THR A 59 -11.50 -7.90 -28.17
C THR A 59 -10.00 -7.92 -28.47
N SER A 60 -9.51 -7.11 -29.42
CA SER A 60 -8.07 -6.95 -29.67
C SER A 60 -7.38 -6.09 -28.60
N TYR A 61 -8.14 -5.40 -27.74
CA TYR A 61 -7.63 -4.60 -26.64
C TYR A 61 -7.90 -5.24 -25.27
N GLY A 62 -7.10 -4.85 -24.27
CA GLY A 62 -7.40 -5.12 -22.87
C GLY A 62 -8.42 -4.12 -22.33
N TRP A 63 -9.40 -4.61 -21.56
CA TRP A 63 -10.46 -3.79 -20.97
C TRP A 63 -10.52 -3.97 -19.47
N MET A 64 -10.73 -2.86 -18.76
CA MET A 64 -11.02 -2.85 -17.34
C MET A 64 -12.37 -2.17 -17.15
N ILE A 65 -13.36 -2.93 -16.66
CA ILE A 65 -14.75 -2.50 -16.59
C ILE A 65 -15.13 -2.40 -15.12
N PHE A 66 -15.45 -1.19 -14.67
CA PHE A 66 -15.87 -0.92 -13.30
C PHE A 66 -17.36 -0.57 -13.24
N ARG A 67 -18.04 -1.12 -12.23
CA ARG A 67 -19.40 -0.75 -11.87
C ARG A 67 -19.40 -0.22 -10.45
N ALA A 68 -19.94 0.98 -10.25
CA ALA A 68 -20.11 1.58 -8.93
C ALA A 68 -21.56 1.99 -8.71
N ALA A 69 -22.08 1.72 -7.51
CA ALA A 69 -23.45 2.03 -7.12
C ALA A 69 -23.48 3.25 -6.18
N PHE A 70 -24.26 4.26 -6.57
CA PHE A 70 -24.47 5.50 -5.81
C PHE A 70 -25.93 5.59 -5.37
N PRO A 71 -26.27 5.14 -4.15
CA PRO A 71 -27.65 5.18 -3.69
C PRO A 71 -28.15 6.61 -3.52
N TRP A 72 -29.43 6.80 -3.78
CA TRP A 72 -30.11 8.06 -3.49
C TRP A 72 -30.06 8.34 -1.98
N THR A 73 -29.61 9.54 -1.61
CA THR A 73 -29.53 9.97 -0.21
C THR A 73 -30.91 10.21 0.42
N SER A 74 -31.94 10.38 -0.41
CA SER A 74 -33.31 10.66 0.03
C SER A 74 -34.30 9.69 -0.63
N LYS A 75 -35.44 9.45 0.04
CA LYS A 75 -36.54 8.62 -0.50
C LYS A 75 -37.13 9.19 -1.79
N ARG A 76 -37.02 10.52 -2.01
CA ARG A 76 -37.43 11.18 -3.25
C ARG A 76 -36.22 11.37 -4.15
N ARG A 77 -36.35 10.95 -5.40
CA ARG A 77 -35.35 11.16 -6.44
C ARG A 77 -35.50 12.60 -6.96
N PRO A 78 -34.51 13.49 -6.76
CA PRO A 78 -34.56 14.82 -7.34
C PRO A 78 -34.50 14.72 -8.87
N GLU A 79 -35.02 15.74 -9.55
CA GLU A 79 -34.74 15.93 -10.97
C GLU A 79 -33.23 16.06 -11.19
N ILE A 80 -32.70 15.36 -12.19
CA ILE A 80 -31.28 15.41 -12.54
C ILE A 80 -31.09 16.59 -13.49
N LYS A 81 -30.48 17.68 -12.98
CA LYS A 81 -30.19 18.90 -13.75
C LYS A 81 -28.74 18.96 -14.22
N ALA A 82 -27.84 18.36 -13.46
CA ALA A 82 -26.44 18.21 -13.79
C ALA A 82 -25.93 16.91 -13.17
N LEU A 83 -25.14 16.15 -13.93
CA LEU A 83 -24.50 14.93 -13.44
C LEU A 83 -23.07 14.88 -13.97
N SER A 84 -22.10 14.71 -13.08
CA SER A 84 -20.70 14.54 -13.46
C SER A 84 -20.05 13.38 -12.72
N LEU A 85 -19.10 12.74 -13.39
CA LEU A 85 -18.27 11.67 -12.83
C LEU A 85 -16.83 12.13 -12.86
N THR A 86 -16.17 12.14 -11.70
CA THR A 86 -14.72 12.25 -11.60
C THR A 86 -14.14 10.87 -11.33
N MET A 87 -13.15 10.47 -12.13
CA MET A 87 -12.31 9.31 -11.87
C MET A 87 -11.05 9.80 -11.15
N GLU A 88 -10.98 9.56 -9.84
CA GLU A 88 -9.81 9.92 -9.03
C GLU A 88 -8.85 8.74 -8.96
N GLN A 89 -7.63 8.89 -9.47
CA GLN A 89 -6.64 7.84 -9.33
C GLN A 89 -6.21 7.71 -7.86
N GLN A 90 -6.18 6.48 -7.33
CA GLN A 90 -5.52 6.23 -6.06
C GLN A 90 -4.01 6.41 -6.20
N SER A 91 -3.35 6.81 -5.11
CA SER A 91 -1.89 6.83 -5.10
C SER A 91 -1.36 5.41 -5.28
N CYS A 92 -0.55 5.17 -6.32
CA CYS A 92 0.10 3.89 -6.51
C CYS A 92 1.47 3.86 -5.82
N ARG A 93 1.85 2.70 -5.29
CA ARG A 93 3.18 2.48 -4.71
C ARG A 93 4.18 2.17 -5.81
N VAL A 94 5.10 3.09 -6.03
CA VAL A 94 6.18 2.95 -7.02
C VAL A 94 7.48 2.60 -6.30
N PRO A 95 8.01 1.37 -6.44
CA PRO A 95 9.38 1.05 -6.03
C PRO A 95 10.40 2.03 -6.59
N GLY A 96 11.24 2.52 -5.69
CA GLY A 96 12.38 3.38 -5.95
C GLY A 96 13.71 2.66 -5.79
N PRO A 97 14.81 3.43 -5.69
CA PRO A 97 16.14 2.85 -5.57
C PRO A 97 16.35 2.17 -4.21
N HIS A 98 17.28 1.23 -4.20
CA HIS A 98 17.72 0.54 -2.99
C HIS A 98 18.92 1.23 -2.38
N PHE A 99 19.10 1.04 -1.07
CA PHE A 99 20.29 1.46 -0.36
C PHE A 99 20.56 0.55 0.83
N LYS A 100 21.79 0.60 1.31
CA LYS A 100 22.21 -0.01 2.57
C LYS A 100 22.73 1.09 3.47
N ALA A 101 22.44 0.97 4.76
CA ALA A 101 22.97 1.83 5.81
C ALA A 101 23.79 0.95 6.74
N HIS A 102 25.01 1.39 7.05
CA HIS A 102 25.93 0.70 7.93
C HIS A 102 25.98 1.36 9.32
N ALA A 103 25.95 2.70 9.36
CA ALA A 103 26.08 3.45 10.60
C ALA A 103 25.31 4.78 10.60
N PRO A 104 25.03 5.35 11.79
CA PRO A 104 24.63 6.74 11.92
C PRO A 104 25.53 7.71 11.14
N GLY A 105 24.92 8.66 10.44
CA GLY A 105 25.60 9.61 9.56
C GLY A 105 25.72 9.17 8.11
N ASP A 106 25.44 7.91 7.78
CA ASP A 106 25.33 7.47 6.39
C ASP A 106 24.24 8.24 5.67
N SER A 107 24.49 8.56 4.40
CA SER A 107 23.56 9.35 3.59
C SER A 107 23.33 8.73 2.23
N PHE A 108 22.11 8.92 1.72
CA PHE A 108 21.68 8.38 0.45
C PHE A 108 20.83 9.40 -0.29
N SER A 109 21.23 9.76 -1.52
CA SER A 109 20.47 10.68 -2.37
C SER A 109 19.68 9.93 -3.43
N PHE A 110 18.44 10.37 -3.66
CA PHE A 110 17.56 9.84 -4.70
C PHE A 110 16.73 10.95 -5.34
N LEU A 111 16.14 10.65 -6.50
CA LEU A 111 15.24 11.56 -7.24
C LEU A 111 13.82 11.02 -7.18
N HIS A 112 12.86 11.91 -6.98
CA HIS A 112 11.45 11.57 -7.16
C HIS A 112 11.18 11.28 -8.65
N PRO A 113 10.61 10.12 -9.00
CA PRO A 113 10.53 9.67 -10.40
C PRO A 113 9.64 10.56 -11.28
N VAL A 114 8.60 11.20 -10.70
CA VAL A 114 7.72 12.12 -11.44
C VAL A 114 8.20 13.58 -11.39
N SER A 115 8.35 14.16 -10.19
CA SER A 115 8.71 15.58 -10.06
C SER A 115 10.19 15.89 -10.31
N GLY A 116 11.07 14.89 -10.33
CA GLY A 116 12.52 15.08 -10.43
C GLY A 116 13.17 15.73 -9.20
N LYS A 117 12.40 15.98 -8.12
CA LYS A 117 12.90 16.58 -6.88
C LYS A 117 13.94 15.67 -6.24
N LYS A 118 15.12 16.22 -5.91
CA LYS A 118 16.18 15.49 -5.21
C LYS A 118 15.91 15.48 -3.71
N TYR A 119 16.04 14.31 -3.13
CA TYR A 119 16.01 14.07 -1.70
C TYR A 119 17.34 13.48 -1.23
N THR A 120 17.72 13.80 -0.01
CA THR A 120 18.84 13.18 0.70
C THR A 120 18.32 12.64 2.03
N LEU A 121 18.41 11.32 2.17
CA LEU A 121 18.22 10.62 3.43
C LEU A 121 19.52 10.68 4.22
N THR A 122 19.44 10.98 5.52
CA THR A 122 20.57 10.86 6.45
C THR A 122 20.15 10.00 7.63
N VAL A 123 20.89 8.92 7.87
CA VAL A 123 20.68 7.99 8.97
C VAL A 123 21.06 8.67 10.27
N GLN A 124 20.17 8.65 11.25
CA GLN A 124 20.38 9.25 12.57
C GLN A 124 20.75 8.18 13.59
N GLU A 125 20.01 7.07 13.62
CA GLU A 125 20.28 5.91 14.47
C GLU A 125 19.98 4.63 13.69
N LEU A 126 20.73 3.56 13.97
CA LEU A 126 20.56 2.25 13.37
C LEU A 126 20.92 1.18 14.39
N GLU A 127 19.95 0.37 14.81
CA GLU A 127 20.13 -0.59 15.90
C GLU A 127 19.36 -1.89 15.67
N GLN A 128 19.99 -3.02 16.00
CA GLN A 128 19.30 -4.30 16.13
C GLN A 128 18.53 -4.34 17.44
N GLN A 129 17.27 -4.75 17.36
CA GLN A 129 16.36 -4.84 18.49
C GLN A 129 15.67 -6.21 18.53
N THR A 130 15.20 -6.57 19.72
CA THR A 130 14.44 -7.79 19.95
C THR A 130 13.15 -7.47 20.68
N ILE A 131 12.04 -7.94 20.14
CA ILE A 131 10.74 -7.84 20.80
C ILE A 131 10.73 -8.81 21.98
N SER A 132 10.39 -8.31 23.17
CA SER A 132 10.24 -9.18 24.34
C SER A 132 9.11 -10.18 24.15
N GLU A 133 9.42 -11.48 24.30
CA GLU A 133 8.48 -12.60 24.17
C GLU A 133 7.22 -12.49 25.04
N LYS A 134 7.30 -11.75 26.17
CA LYS A 134 6.17 -11.52 27.08
C LYS A 134 5.02 -10.71 26.47
N ARG A 135 5.18 -10.21 25.23
CA ARG A 135 4.18 -9.39 24.52
C ARG A 135 3.30 -10.18 23.55
N TYR A 136 3.54 -11.48 23.34
CA TYR A 136 2.72 -12.30 22.46
C TYR A 136 1.53 -12.90 23.22
N GLY A 137 0.31 -12.61 22.76
CA GLY A 137 -0.94 -13.02 23.43
C GLY A 137 -1.38 -14.47 23.18
N SER A 138 -0.50 -15.36 22.70
CA SER A 138 -0.88 -16.73 22.34
C SER A 138 0.27 -17.73 22.46
N ASP A 139 0.08 -18.78 23.25
CA ASP A 139 1.00 -19.92 23.38
C ASP A 139 1.00 -20.86 22.15
N ARG A 140 0.16 -20.56 21.15
CA ARG A 140 -0.01 -21.39 19.95
C ARG A 140 1.10 -21.19 18.92
N TRP A 141 1.67 -19.99 18.89
CA TRP A 141 2.54 -19.53 17.83
C TRP A 141 3.87 -19.05 18.39
N PHE A 142 4.94 -19.47 17.74
CA PHE A 142 6.27 -18.96 17.96
C PHE A 142 6.57 -17.91 16.88
N TYR A 143 6.76 -16.67 17.32
CA TYR A 143 6.91 -15.51 16.43
C TYR A 143 8.38 -15.11 16.30
N PRO A 144 8.83 -14.65 15.11
CA PRO A 144 10.12 -13.99 14.98
C PRO A 144 10.12 -12.67 15.77
N THR A 145 11.25 -12.36 16.39
CA THR A 145 11.36 -11.26 17.37
C THR A 145 12.49 -10.29 17.06
N HIS A 146 13.44 -10.66 16.20
CA HIS A 146 14.61 -9.85 15.88
C HIS A 146 14.34 -8.97 14.67
N PHE A 147 14.72 -7.69 14.76
CA PHE A 147 14.62 -6.73 13.66
C PHE A 147 15.68 -5.64 13.81
N THR A 148 15.91 -4.86 12.75
CA THR A 148 16.72 -3.65 12.78
C THR A 148 15.83 -2.43 12.68
N ALA A 149 15.98 -1.48 13.59
CA ALA A 149 15.31 -0.20 13.56
C ALA A 149 16.26 0.88 13.04
N MET A 150 15.76 1.74 12.17
CA MET A 150 16.50 2.89 11.65
C MET A 150 15.70 4.16 11.86
N SER A 151 16.32 5.19 12.45
CA SER A 151 15.81 6.56 12.42
C SER A 151 16.58 7.39 11.39
N TYR A 152 15.90 8.29 10.70
CA TYR A 152 16.48 9.06 9.60
C TYR A 152 15.78 10.41 9.41
N THR A 153 16.48 11.35 8.77
CA THR A 153 15.90 12.60 8.28
C THR A 153 15.89 12.61 6.76
N LEU A 154 14.96 13.36 6.17
CA LEU A 154 14.88 13.60 4.73
C LEU A 154 15.01 15.10 4.44
N SER A 155 15.93 15.46 3.55
CA SER A 155 16.12 16.84 3.12
C SER A 155 15.99 16.97 1.59
N PRO A 156 15.09 17.84 1.09
CA PRO A 156 14.05 18.56 1.83
C PRO A 156 12.99 17.61 2.40
N GLU A 157 12.20 18.09 3.37
CA GLU A 157 11.05 17.35 3.88
C GLU A 157 10.06 17.04 2.73
N PRO A 158 9.57 15.80 2.59
CA PRO A 158 8.61 15.44 1.55
C PRO A 158 7.20 15.97 1.88
N ASP A 159 6.57 16.64 0.91
CA ASP A 159 5.19 17.15 1.04
C ASP A 159 4.14 16.01 1.04
N SER A 160 4.49 14.83 0.52
CA SER A 160 3.73 13.57 0.68
C SER A 160 4.57 12.31 0.34
N ASP A 161 4.24 11.25 1.08
CA ASP A 161 4.42 9.79 0.94
C ASP A 161 5.64 9.21 0.21
N VAL A 162 6.84 9.62 0.62
CA VAL A 162 8.03 8.75 0.53
C VAL A 162 8.05 7.84 1.75
N THR A 163 8.02 6.53 1.54
CA THR A 163 8.19 5.53 2.60
C THR A 163 9.42 4.68 2.33
N ILE A 164 9.89 3.98 3.35
CA ILE A 164 11.00 3.04 3.24
C ILE A 164 10.50 1.67 3.66
N CYS A 165 10.89 0.63 2.95
CA CYS A 165 10.62 -0.75 3.33
C CYS A 165 11.91 -1.58 3.26
N ASP A 166 11.95 -2.65 4.04
CA ASP A 166 12.93 -3.72 3.86
C ASP A 166 12.69 -4.43 2.50
N CYS A 167 13.76 -4.87 1.85
CA CYS A 167 13.68 -5.72 0.66
C CYS A 167 13.50 -7.21 1.01
N ALA A 168 13.89 -7.63 2.22
CA ALA A 168 13.78 -9.00 2.67
C ALA A 168 12.35 -9.33 3.12
N GLU A 169 11.91 -10.56 2.81
CA GLU A 169 10.72 -11.13 3.44
C GLU A 169 11.08 -11.56 4.87
N GLY A 170 10.22 -11.22 5.82
CA GLY A 170 10.36 -11.70 7.20
C GLY A 170 10.01 -13.18 7.34
N ASP A 171 10.51 -13.76 8.42
CA ASP A 171 10.16 -15.13 8.77
C ASP A 171 8.67 -15.23 9.11
N LYS A 172 8.07 -16.37 8.76
CA LYS A 172 6.67 -16.64 9.09
C LYS A 172 6.58 -17.26 10.49
N PRO A 173 5.59 -16.87 11.31
CA PRO A 173 5.37 -17.51 12.60
C PRO A 173 5.21 -19.02 12.47
N LEU A 174 5.78 -19.77 13.42
CA LEU A 174 5.70 -21.23 13.45
C LEU A 174 4.61 -21.66 14.43
N GLU A 175 3.73 -22.56 14.00
CA GLU A 175 2.75 -23.17 14.91
C GLU A 175 3.45 -24.21 15.79
N ILE A 176 3.42 -24.02 17.11
CA ILE A 176 4.10 -24.89 18.09
C ILE A 176 3.15 -25.68 18.97
N ALA A 177 1.86 -25.36 18.97
CA ALA A 177 0.83 -26.16 19.63
C ALA A 177 -0.38 -26.33 18.69
N PRO A 178 -0.83 -27.56 18.40
CA PRO A 178 -2.01 -27.77 17.57
C PRO A 178 -3.27 -27.24 18.25
N CYS A 179 -4.18 -26.68 17.45
CA CYS A 179 -5.50 -26.31 17.96
C CYS A 179 -6.26 -27.56 18.42
N SER A 180 -6.49 -27.69 19.72
CA SER A 180 -7.27 -28.80 20.29
C SER A 180 -8.78 -28.62 20.11
N ASP A 181 -9.22 -27.46 19.64
CA ASP A 181 -10.63 -27.15 19.41
C ASP A 181 -11.02 -27.42 17.96
N ARG A 182 -11.71 -28.56 17.75
CA ARG A 182 -12.27 -28.97 16.44
C ARG A 182 -13.30 -27.99 15.86
N TYR A 183 -13.73 -26.99 16.63
CA TYR A 183 -14.66 -25.94 16.23
C TYR A 183 -13.99 -24.57 16.11
N ALA A 184 -12.69 -24.46 16.37
CA ALA A 184 -11.98 -23.23 16.10
C ALA A 184 -12.08 -22.92 14.60
N PRO A 185 -12.31 -21.64 14.23
CA PRO A 185 -12.29 -21.27 12.83
C PRO A 185 -10.92 -21.67 12.25
N GLU A 186 -10.94 -22.55 11.25
CA GLU A 186 -9.80 -22.77 10.38
C GLU A 186 -9.53 -21.44 9.69
N ALA A 187 -8.60 -20.65 10.23
CA ALA A 187 -8.07 -19.52 9.49
C ALA A 187 -7.34 -20.12 8.28
N ARG A 188 -8.05 -20.22 7.15
CA ARG A 188 -7.49 -20.69 5.88
C ARG A 188 -6.45 -19.75 5.28
N ASN A 189 -6.19 -18.63 5.97
CA ASN A 189 -5.18 -17.64 5.63
C ASN A 189 -4.28 -17.45 6.86
N ASP A 190 -3.06 -17.97 6.79
CA ASP A 190 -1.97 -17.88 7.79
C ASP A 190 -1.41 -16.44 7.92
N ILE A 191 -2.26 -15.45 8.17
CA ILE A 191 -1.84 -14.04 8.25
C ILE A 191 -1.92 -13.58 9.70
N ALA A 192 -0.85 -13.83 10.46
CA ALA A 192 -0.59 -13.13 11.70
C ALA A 192 0.41 -11.99 11.43
N CYS A 193 -0.04 -10.73 11.59
CA CYS A 193 0.80 -9.55 11.40
C CYS A 193 1.21 -8.97 12.76
N ILE A 194 2.49 -8.63 12.91
CA ILE A 194 3.02 -7.90 14.07
C ILE A 194 3.25 -6.44 13.66
N GLY A 195 2.61 -5.51 14.38
CA GLY A 195 2.91 -4.08 14.28
C GLY A 195 3.83 -3.64 15.41
N ILE A 196 4.91 -2.93 15.09
CA ILE A 196 5.80 -2.30 16.07
C ILE A 196 5.32 -0.86 16.29
N ILE A 197 4.85 -0.57 17.50
CA ILE A 197 4.45 0.78 17.91
C ILE A 197 5.61 1.41 18.67
N GLY A 198 6.02 2.61 18.23
CA GLY A 198 7.14 3.35 18.81
C GLY A 198 6.98 3.66 20.29
N GLY A 199 8.06 3.46 21.07
CA GLY A 199 8.17 3.84 22.48
C GLY A 199 8.62 5.28 22.68
N ALA A 200 8.96 5.65 23.92
CA ALA A 200 9.52 6.99 24.21
C ALA A 200 11.04 7.09 24.02
N ASP A 201 11.74 5.95 23.92
CA ASP A 201 13.21 5.85 23.89
C ASP A 201 13.68 4.97 22.71
N GLY A 202 14.78 5.36 22.05
CA GLY A 202 15.44 4.61 20.96
C GLY A 202 15.03 5.03 19.53
N PRO A 203 15.52 4.33 18.49
CA PRO A 203 15.30 4.69 17.07
C PRO A 203 13.84 4.72 16.61
N ILE A 204 12.94 4.08 17.36
CA ILE A 204 11.50 4.08 17.14
C ILE A 204 10.76 5.10 18.00
N ALA A 205 11.47 6.00 18.69
CA ALA A 205 10.88 7.04 19.51
C ALA A 205 10.14 8.04 18.62
N ILE A 206 8.81 8.02 18.67
CA ILE A 206 7.98 8.96 17.92
C ILE A 206 7.93 10.26 18.72
N VAL A 207 8.76 11.23 18.35
CA VAL A 207 8.74 12.57 18.95
C VAL A 207 7.52 13.33 18.44
N CYS A 208 6.40 13.22 19.16
CA CYS A 208 5.27 14.15 19.00
C CYS A 208 5.62 15.49 19.67
N GLY A 209 6.32 16.38 18.95
CA GLY A 209 6.62 17.73 19.45
C GLY A 209 6.91 18.74 18.33
N ASP A 210 6.14 19.82 18.28
CA ASP A 210 6.36 21.00 17.45
C ASP A 210 7.69 21.67 17.80
N SER A 211 8.70 21.60 16.93
CA SER A 211 9.75 22.62 16.83
C SER A 211 10.57 22.45 15.54
N SER A 212 11.12 23.56 15.06
CA SER A 212 11.83 23.80 13.79
C SER A 212 13.12 23.00 13.53
N LYS A 213 13.19 21.74 13.96
CA LYS A 213 14.23 20.76 13.61
C LYS A 213 13.68 19.83 12.52
N GLU A 214 14.56 19.35 11.62
CA GLU A 214 14.21 18.39 10.58
C GLU A 214 13.37 17.23 11.17
N LYS A 215 12.31 16.83 10.49
CA LYS A 215 11.39 15.81 11.00
C LYS A 215 12.14 14.48 11.07
N LEU A 216 12.14 13.86 12.25
CA LEU A 216 12.72 12.54 12.43
C LEU A 216 11.70 11.49 12.00
N HIS A 217 12.14 10.56 11.15
CA HIS A 217 11.37 9.41 10.70
C HIS A 217 11.98 8.12 11.24
N ALA A 218 11.18 7.06 11.29
CA ALA A 218 11.62 5.74 11.72
C ALA A 218 11.08 4.65 10.79
N VAL A 219 11.86 3.57 10.62
CA VAL A 219 11.47 2.36 9.88
C VAL A 219 12.05 1.13 10.57
N CYS A 220 11.34 0.01 10.48
CA CYS A 220 11.80 -1.28 10.99
C CYS A 220 11.99 -2.24 9.83
N SER A 221 12.99 -3.11 9.93
CA SER A 221 13.18 -4.23 9.01
C SER A 221 12.07 -5.25 9.21
N SER A 222 12.02 -6.22 8.30
CA SER A 222 11.27 -7.46 8.51
C SER A 222 11.75 -8.18 9.79
N LEU A 223 10.85 -8.96 10.40
CA LEU A 223 11.14 -9.74 11.61
C LEU A 223 11.77 -11.08 11.24
N HIS A 224 12.77 -11.50 12.02
CA HIS A 224 13.46 -12.77 11.88
C HIS A 224 13.57 -13.52 13.22
N PHE A 225 13.70 -14.85 13.16
CA PHE A 225 13.91 -15.68 14.35
C PHE A 225 15.29 -15.49 14.96
N GLU A 226 16.27 -15.14 14.13
CA GLU A 226 17.64 -14.83 14.54
C GLU A 226 18.01 -13.42 14.05
N PRO A 227 18.96 -12.73 14.70
CA PRO A 227 19.48 -11.46 14.19
C PRO A 227 20.02 -11.61 12.76
N VAL A 228 19.66 -10.68 11.89
CA VAL A 228 20.18 -10.66 10.51
C VAL A 228 21.65 -10.27 10.53
N GLU A 229 22.49 -11.03 9.84
CA GLU A 229 23.91 -10.73 9.66
C GLU A 229 24.12 -9.69 8.53
N GLY A 230 24.88 -8.63 8.83
CA GLY A 230 25.22 -7.58 7.87
C GLY A 230 24.16 -6.48 7.72
N ASP A 231 24.36 -5.62 6.72
CA ASP A 231 23.51 -4.45 6.51
C ASP A 231 22.20 -4.82 5.78
N ILE A 232 21.08 -4.32 6.31
CA ILE A 232 19.75 -4.44 5.72
C ILE A 232 19.70 -3.68 4.39
N GLU A 233 19.11 -4.31 3.37
CA GLU A 233 18.82 -3.66 2.09
C GLU A 233 17.44 -3.00 2.14
N TRP A 234 17.44 -1.68 2.17
CA TRP A 234 16.23 -0.86 2.20
C TRP A 234 15.85 -0.42 0.79
N ARG A 235 14.56 -0.22 0.56
CA ARG A 235 14.01 0.34 -0.68
C ARG A 235 13.16 1.57 -0.39
N ILE A 236 13.42 2.63 -1.14
CA ILE A 236 12.52 3.79 -1.19
C ILE A 236 11.25 3.40 -1.93
N VAL A 237 10.08 3.79 -1.42
CA VAL A 237 8.78 3.60 -2.07
C VAL A 237 8.10 4.95 -2.15
N PHE A 238 7.71 5.33 -3.36
CA PHE A 238 6.96 6.56 -3.59
C PHE A 238 5.49 6.23 -3.68
N ASN A 239 4.62 6.98 -3.00
CA ASN A 239 3.19 6.90 -3.28
C ASN A 239 2.83 8.06 -4.23
N ILE A 240 2.60 7.70 -5.48
CA ILE A 240 2.45 8.66 -6.57
C ILE A 240 0.98 8.74 -6.96
N LYS A 241 0.42 9.94 -6.94
CA LYS A 241 -0.82 10.25 -7.67
C LYS A 241 -0.42 10.84 -9.01
N SER A 242 -0.77 10.20 -10.13
CA SER A 242 -0.66 10.90 -11.41
C SER A 242 -1.77 11.94 -11.49
N SER A 243 -1.49 13.10 -12.07
CA SER A 243 -2.43 14.23 -12.16
C SER A 243 -3.58 14.01 -13.14
N ASN A 244 -3.87 12.76 -13.53
CA ASN A 244 -4.83 12.42 -14.57
C ASN A 244 -6.25 12.24 -13.99
N GLU A 245 -6.66 13.09 -13.04
CA GLU A 245 -8.06 13.15 -12.64
C GLU A 245 -8.88 13.55 -13.88
N MET A 246 -9.75 12.64 -14.32
CA MET A 246 -10.64 12.89 -15.44
C MET A 246 -12.03 13.18 -14.90
N SER A 247 -12.61 14.31 -15.29
CA SER A 247 -14.01 14.62 -15.00
C SER A 247 -14.81 14.69 -16.28
N LEU A 248 -15.92 13.96 -16.32
CA LEU A 248 -16.84 13.91 -17.45
C LEU A 248 -18.23 14.40 -17.01
N GLY A 249 -18.76 15.38 -17.73
CA GLY A 249 -20.18 15.76 -17.64
C GLY A 249 -21.03 14.74 -18.39
N LEU A 250 -22.01 14.18 -17.70
CA LEU A 250 -22.92 13.16 -18.23
C LEU A 250 -24.28 13.75 -18.64
N ILE A 251 -24.71 14.83 -17.95
CA ILE A 251 -25.94 15.60 -18.19
C ILE A 251 -25.65 17.07 -17.91
#